data_AF-A0AAW2LR12-F1
#
_entry.id   AF-A0AAW2LR12-F1
#
_cell.length_a   1.000
_cell.length_b   1.000
_cell.length_c   1.000
_cell.angle_alpha   90.00
_cell.angle_beta   90.00
_cell.angle_gamma   90.00
#
_symmetry.space_group_name_H-M   'P 1'
#
loop_
_entity.id
_entity.type
_entity.pdbx_description
1 polymer ?
#
loop_
_entity_poly.entity_id
_entity_poly.type
_entity_poly.pdbx_seq_one_letter_code
_entity_poly.pdbx_strand_id
1 'polypeptide(L)'
;MAAALVANGEVTAVKSPNTGRYAAVYSEVQNSRLDHPLPLPSVLRNPFKVVDGPPSSAAGNPDEIAKLFPCLFGQPSATLVPADSSDNSSGQGLKIGVVLSGGQASGIFDYLQDRCKGSTLYGFKGGPAGIMKCKYVVLTSEYIYPYRNQGGFDMICSGRDKIETPEQFKQAEETAVKLDLDGLVVIGGDDSNTNACLLAENFRSKNLKTRVIGCPKTIDGDLKCKEVPTSFGFDTACKIYAEMIGNVMIDARSTGKYYHFVRLMGRAASHITLECALQTHPNVTLIGEEVAAKKQTLKNVTDYIADVICKRAELGFNYGVILIPEGLIDFIPEVQQLIAELNEILAHDIVDEAGVWKKKLTPQSLQLFDFLPPAIQDQLMLERDPHGNVQVAKIETEKMLIQMVETELEVRKQGAAYKGQFKGQSHFFGWETWLLQLQNGLLVEQH
;
A
#
# COMPACT_ATOMS: atom_id res chain seq x y z
N MET A 1 -39.21 -12.90 -22.49
CA MET A 1 -39.49 -13.45 -23.84
C MET A 1 -38.69 -12.67 -24.87
N ALA A 2 -38.29 -13.36 -25.92
CA ALA A 2 -37.13 -13.08 -26.75
C ALA A 2 -37.23 -11.90 -27.74
N ALA A 3 -36.01 -11.44 -28.10
CA ALA A 3 -35.55 -10.96 -29.40
C ALA A 3 -35.96 -9.55 -29.88
N ALA A 4 -34.93 -8.71 -30.06
CA ALA A 4 -34.71 -8.04 -31.33
C ALA A 4 -33.19 -7.91 -31.58
N LEU A 5 -32.68 -8.74 -32.49
CA LEU A 5 -31.46 -8.42 -33.25
C LEU A 5 -31.74 -7.14 -34.05
N VAL A 6 -30.87 -6.14 -33.94
CA VAL A 6 -30.73 -5.12 -34.98
C VAL A 6 -29.25 -5.06 -35.35
N ALA A 7 -28.97 -5.56 -36.54
CA ALA A 7 -27.72 -5.38 -37.24
C ALA A 7 -27.76 -4.06 -38.03
N ASN A 8 -26.58 -3.45 -38.15
CA ASN A 8 -26.17 -2.41 -39.09
C ASN A 8 -26.74 -0.99 -38.91
N GLY A 9 -25.82 -0.11 -38.47
CA GLY A 9 -25.55 1.11 -39.22
C GLY A 9 -26.22 2.38 -38.73
N GLU A 10 -25.91 2.80 -37.51
CA GLU A 10 -25.69 4.22 -37.18
C GLU A 10 -25.04 4.29 -35.80
N VAL A 11 -23.71 4.43 -35.77
CA VAL A 11 -23.01 4.87 -34.56
C VAL A 11 -23.35 6.34 -34.42
N THR A 12 -24.48 6.64 -33.77
CA THR A 12 -24.69 7.97 -33.20
C THR A 12 -23.54 8.19 -32.24
N ALA A 13 -22.61 9.06 -32.65
CA ALA A 13 -21.45 9.42 -31.88
C ALA A 13 -21.92 9.96 -30.52
N VAL A 14 -21.80 9.12 -29.48
CA VAL A 14 -21.86 9.57 -28.11
C VAL A 14 -20.65 10.48 -27.91
N LYS A 15 -20.84 11.77 -28.14
CA LYS A 15 -19.92 12.81 -27.69
C LYS A 15 -20.07 12.91 -26.17
N SER A 16 -19.41 12.01 -25.46
CA SER A 16 -19.16 12.13 -24.02
C SER A 16 -17.71 11.72 -23.76
N PRO A 17 -16.94 12.49 -23.00
CA PRO A 17 -15.51 12.28 -22.89
C PRO A 17 -15.25 10.97 -22.12
N ASN A 18 -14.67 9.99 -22.83
CA ASN A 18 -14.07 8.74 -22.34
C ASN A 18 -13.94 8.65 -20.81
N THR A 19 -14.94 8.06 -20.16
CA THR A 19 -14.76 7.39 -18.86
C THR A 19 -14.12 6.03 -19.16
N GLY A 20 -12.98 5.72 -18.53
CA GLY A 20 -12.20 4.51 -18.86
C GLY A 20 -12.95 3.20 -18.62
N ARG A 21 -14.06 3.23 -17.88
CA ARG A 21 -14.94 2.09 -17.64
C ARG A 21 -16.35 2.29 -18.17
N TYR A 22 -16.92 1.19 -18.67
CA TYR A 22 -18.32 1.10 -19.09
C TYR A 22 -19.02 0.01 -18.28
N ALA A 23 -20.02 0.36 -17.48
CA ALA A 23 -20.77 -0.63 -16.69
C ALA A 23 -21.42 -1.72 -17.55
N ALA A 24 -21.76 -1.40 -18.81
CA ALA A 24 -22.34 -2.36 -19.75
C ALA A 24 -21.44 -3.57 -20.10
N VAL A 25 -20.13 -3.51 -19.81
CA VAL A 25 -19.20 -4.64 -20.04
C VAL A 25 -18.81 -5.38 -18.77
N TYR A 26 -19.47 -5.09 -17.65
CA TYR A 26 -19.18 -5.73 -16.37
C TYR A 26 -19.70 -7.16 -16.30
N SER A 27 -18.96 -8.01 -15.58
CA SER A 27 -19.43 -9.34 -15.19
C SER A 27 -20.68 -9.24 -14.31
N GLU A 28 -21.41 -10.35 -14.17
CA GLU A 28 -22.58 -10.41 -13.28
C GLU A 28 -22.24 -10.00 -11.84
N VAL A 29 -21.08 -10.42 -11.33
CA VAL A 29 -20.59 -10.05 -9.99
C VAL A 29 -20.36 -8.54 -9.90
N GLN A 30 -19.66 -7.95 -10.86
CA GLN A 30 -19.40 -6.50 -10.87
C GLN A 30 -20.69 -5.69 -10.95
N ASN A 31 -21.64 -6.11 -11.80
CA ASN A 31 -22.95 -5.47 -11.91
C ASN A 31 -23.75 -5.57 -10.60
N SER A 32 -23.77 -6.75 -9.96
CA SER A 32 -24.45 -6.93 -8.68
C SER A 32 -23.89 -6.06 -7.55
N ARG A 33 -22.63 -5.62 -7.69
CA ARG A 33 -21.93 -4.82 -6.69
C ARG A 33 -22.08 -3.31 -6.90
N LEU A 34 -22.46 -2.82 -8.08
CA LEU A 34 -22.60 -1.38 -8.35
C LEU A 34 -23.52 -0.67 -7.35
N ASP A 35 -24.68 -1.28 -7.08
CA ASP A 35 -25.71 -0.72 -6.21
C ASP A 35 -25.72 -1.35 -4.80
N HIS A 36 -24.66 -2.08 -4.45
CA HIS A 36 -24.56 -2.68 -3.13
C HIS A 36 -24.44 -1.58 -2.06
N PRO A 37 -25.37 -1.52 -1.08
CA PRO A 37 -25.34 -0.47 -0.07
C PRO A 37 -24.20 -0.70 0.91
N LEU A 38 -23.39 0.33 1.12
CA LEU A 38 -22.31 0.30 2.11
C LEU A 38 -22.83 0.77 3.47
N PRO A 39 -22.57 0.05 4.57
CA PRO A 39 -23.02 0.47 5.88
C PRO A 39 -22.24 1.71 6.34
N LEU A 40 -22.98 2.79 6.63
CA LEU A 40 -22.42 3.96 7.30
C LEU A 40 -22.54 3.82 8.83
N PRO A 41 -21.55 4.28 9.62
CA PRO A 41 -21.70 4.47 11.06
C PRO A 41 -22.99 5.22 11.39
N SER A 42 -23.70 4.79 12.43
CA SER A 42 -25.02 5.34 12.80
C SER A 42 -25.00 6.85 13.02
N VAL A 43 -23.91 7.38 13.58
CA VAL A 43 -23.71 8.82 13.81
C VAL A 43 -23.66 9.63 12.52
N LEU A 44 -23.18 9.04 11.41
CA LEU A 44 -23.10 9.72 10.11
C LEU A 44 -24.45 9.73 9.38
N ARG A 45 -25.41 8.88 9.77
CA ARG A 45 -26.75 8.82 9.13
C ARG A 45 -27.68 9.94 9.58
N ASN A 46 -27.40 10.56 10.71
CA ASN A 46 -28.21 11.60 11.33
C ASN A 46 -27.38 12.89 11.51
N PRO A 47 -27.99 14.01 11.91
CA PRO A 47 -27.24 15.17 12.37
C PRO A 47 -26.29 14.80 13.51
N PHE A 48 -25.08 15.36 13.45
CA PHE A 48 -24.05 15.17 14.47
C PHE A 48 -23.34 16.50 14.74
N LYS A 49 -22.71 16.57 15.90
CA LYS A 49 -21.75 17.62 16.24
C LYS A 49 -20.37 17.02 16.48
N VAL A 50 -19.35 17.82 16.26
CA VAL A 50 -17.96 17.48 16.55
C VAL A 50 -17.66 17.90 17.99
N VAL A 51 -17.12 16.98 18.78
CA VAL A 51 -16.65 17.23 20.14
C VAL A 51 -15.15 17.04 20.16
N ASP A 52 -14.44 18.10 20.54
CA ASP A 52 -13.00 18.07 20.72
C ASP A 52 -12.65 17.19 21.93
N GLY A 53 -11.68 16.31 21.72
CA GLY A 53 -11.02 15.53 22.74
C GLY A 53 -9.74 16.20 23.23
N PRO A 54 -8.83 15.43 23.85
CA PRO A 54 -7.55 15.98 24.31
C PRO A 54 -6.68 16.47 23.13
N PRO A 55 -5.82 17.48 23.36
CA PRO A 55 -4.77 17.89 22.43
C PRO A 55 -3.91 16.70 22.00
N SER A 56 -3.57 16.62 20.72
CA SER A 56 -2.65 15.61 20.20
C SER A 56 -1.18 15.98 20.42
N SER A 57 -0.29 15.00 20.28
CA SER A 57 1.16 15.17 20.29
C SER A 57 1.79 14.21 19.27
N ALA A 58 3.03 14.49 18.86
CA ALA A 58 3.80 13.57 18.02
C ALA A 58 4.31 12.37 18.83
N ALA A 59 4.42 11.20 18.17
CA ALA A 59 4.94 9.97 18.77
C ALA A 59 6.46 10.03 19.04
N GLY A 60 7.19 10.84 18.27
CA GLY A 60 8.63 11.08 18.44
C GLY A 60 8.95 12.55 18.18
N ASN A 61 9.97 13.06 18.89
CA ASN A 61 10.51 14.42 18.77
C ASN A 61 9.45 15.55 18.78
N PRO A 62 8.54 15.60 19.78
CA PRO A 62 7.41 16.55 19.79
C PRO A 62 7.85 18.01 19.69
N ASP A 63 8.95 18.40 20.33
CA ASP A 63 9.46 19.78 20.29
C ASP A 63 9.99 20.18 18.91
N GLU A 64 10.55 19.25 18.14
CA GLU A 64 11.02 19.50 16.78
C GLU A 64 9.84 19.58 15.81
N ILE A 65 8.90 18.65 15.92
CA ILE A 65 7.68 18.63 15.10
C ILE A 65 6.83 19.88 15.37
N ALA A 66 6.72 20.34 16.62
CA ALA A 66 6.01 21.57 16.95
C ALA A 66 6.58 22.81 16.26
N LYS A 67 7.92 22.86 16.07
CA LYS A 67 8.57 23.96 15.32
C LYS A 67 8.30 23.89 13.82
N LEU A 68 8.16 22.68 13.26
CA LEU A 68 7.86 22.48 11.85
C LEU A 68 6.38 22.75 11.51
N PHE A 69 5.48 22.54 12.48
CA PHE A 69 4.03 22.63 12.29
C PHE A 69 3.35 23.63 13.24
N PRO A 70 3.76 24.92 13.27
CA PRO A 70 3.22 25.90 14.22
C PRO A 70 1.72 26.15 14.08
N CYS A 71 1.11 25.91 12.92
CA CYS A 71 -0.34 26.11 12.72
C CYS A 71 -1.17 24.86 13.04
N LEU A 72 -0.57 23.67 12.99
CA LEU A 72 -1.27 22.39 13.12
C LEU A 72 -0.98 21.63 14.42
N PHE A 73 0.20 21.80 15.00
CA PHE A 73 0.62 21.02 16.16
C PHE A 73 -0.35 21.21 17.34
N GLY A 74 -0.65 20.11 18.05
CA GLY A 74 -1.51 20.14 19.23
C GLY A 74 -3.01 20.19 18.93
N GLN A 75 -3.44 20.05 17.67
CA GLN A 75 -4.87 19.97 17.35
C GLN A 75 -5.55 18.85 18.13
N PRO A 76 -6.73 19.10 18.70
CA PRO A 76 -7.43 18.10 19.48
C PRO A 76 -7.87 16.95 18.58
N SER A 77 -7.90 15.75 19.16
CA SER A 77 -8.68 14.65 18.61
C SER A 77 -10.15 15.07 18.51
N ALA A 78 -10.93 14.44 17.63
CA ALA A 78 -12.33 14.80 17.42
C ALA A 78 -13.22 13.55 17.47
N THR A 79 -14.36 13.67 18.15
CA THR A 79 -15.40 12.62 18.19
C THR A 79 -16.71 13.16 17.63
N LEU A 80 -17.37 12.36 16.80
CA LEU A 80 -18.72 12.69 16.32
C LEU A 80 -19.75 12.15 17.29
N VAL A 81 -20.66 13.01 17.76
CA VAL A 81 -21.78 12.61 18.62
C VAL A 81 -23.11 13.03 18.00
N PRO A 82 -24.21 12.27 18.21
CA PRO A 82 -25.52 12.64 17.72
C PRO A 82 -25.93 14.06 18.16
N ALA A 83 -26.67 14.76 17.30
CA ALA A 83 -27.22 16.08 17.56
C ALA A 83 -28.69 16.16 17.12
N ASP A 84 -29.46 17.03 17.77
CA ASP A 84 -30.89 17.23 17.47
C ASP A 84 -31.10 18.05 16.17
N SER A 85 -30.13 18.88 15.80
CA SER A 85 -30.11 19.69 14.58
C SER A 85 -28.75 19.65 13.90
N SER A 86 -28.74 19.77 12.57
CA SER A 86 -27.52 19.97 11.81
C SER A 86 -27.13 21.45 11.88
N ASP A 87 -26.24 21.82 12.79
CA ASP A 87 -25.80 23.22 12.95
C ASP A 87 -24.99 23.76 11.75
N ASN A 88 -24.62 22.93 10.77
CA ASN A 88 -23.57 23.23 9.78
C ASN A 88 -23.98 23.13 8.30
N SER A 89 -25.26 23.28 7.94
CA SER A 89 -25.60 23.51 6.53
C SER A 89 -25.56 25.01 6.25
N SER A 90 -24.37 25.58 6.00
CA SER A 90 -24.34 26.75 5.12
C SER A 90 -25.00 26.27 3.83
N GLY A 91 -26.15 26.81 3.44
CA GLY A 91 -26.94 26.35 2.29
C GLY A 91 -26.25 26.52 0.92
N GLN A 92 -24.92 26.61 0.92
CA GLN A 92 -24.04 26.82 -0.21
C GLN A 92 -23.23 25.55 -0.44
N GLY A 93 -23.25 25.06 -1.68
CA GLY A 93 -22.48 23.88 -2.08
C GLY A 93 -20.98 24.08 -1.87
N LEU A 94 -20.30 23.02 -1.42
CA LEU A 94 -18.86 23.00 -1.20
C LEU A 94 -18.11 22.63 -2.48
N LYS A 95 -16.90 23.17 -2.66
CA LYS A 95 -15.96 22.78 -3.70
C LYS A 95 -14.83 21.97 -3.08
N ILE A 96 -14.86 20.66 -3.30
CA ILE A 96 -13.92 19.71 -2.70
C ILE A 96 -13.01 19.13 -3.78
N GLY A 97 -11.71 19.14 -3.53
CA GLY A 97 -10.74 18.39 -4.32
C GLY A 97 -10.47 17.01 -3.72
N VAL A 98 -10.21 16.00 -4.53
CA VAL A 98 -9.74 14.68 -4.10
C VAL A 98 -8.50 14.27 -4.87
N VAL A 99 -7.47 13.81 -4.15
CA VAL A 99 -6.23 13.25 -4.69
C VAL A 99 -6.16 11.79 -4.29
N LEU A 100 -6.03 10.92 -5.28
CA LEU A 100 -5.78 9.50 -5.06
C LEU A 100 -4.28 9.22 -5.17
N SER A 101 -3.65 8.85 -4.06
CA SER A 101 -2.35 8.15 -4.06
C SER A 101 -2.59 6.67 -3.74
N GLY A 102 -3.45 6.07 -4.57
CA GLY A 102 -3.90 4.67 -4.55
C GLY A 102 -5.43 4.55 -4.51
N GLY A 103 -5.97 3.60 -3.74
CA GLY A 103 -7.40 3.25 -3.51
C GLY A 103 -8.46 4.27 -3.91
N GLN A 104 -9.43 3.83 -4.72
CA GLN A 104 -10.63 4.63 -5.03
C GLN A 104 -11.52 4.82 -3.79
N ALA A 105 -12.12 6.01 -3.67
CA ALA A 105 -13.11 6.33 -2.64
C ALA A 105 -14.32 7.03 -3.26
N SER A 106 -15.17 6.26 -3.94
CA SER A 106 -16.36 6.77 -4.63
C SER A 106 -17.45 7.26 -3.66
N GLY A 107 -17.51 6.74 -2.44
CA GLY A 107 -18.51 7.13 -1.43
C GLY A 107 -18.42 8.59 -0.95
N ILE A 108 -17.29 9.28 -1.18
CA ILE A 108 -17.15 10.70 -0.84
C ILE A 108 -18.16 11.55 -1.61
N PHE A 109 -18.39 11.24 -2.88
CA PHE A 109 -19.34 11.99 -3.70
C PHE A 109 -20.77 11.85 -3.18
N ASP A 110 -21.20 10.63 -2.91
CA ASP A 110 -22.56 10.36 -2.46
C ASP A 110 -22.85 11.04 -1.12
N TYR A 111 -21.90 10.94 -0.19
CA TYR A 111 -22.01 11.60 1.11
C TYR A 111 -21.99 13.14 1.00
N LEU A 112 -21.15 13.69 0.12
CA LEU A 112 -21.09 15.13 -0.14
C LEU A 112 -22.41 15.65 -0.74
N GLN A 113 -22.98 14.93 -1.71
CA GLN A 113 -24.25 15.31 -2.34
C GLN A 113 -25.45 15.16 -1.40
N ASP A 114 -25.45 14.16 -0.52
CA ASP A 114 -26.49 13.97 0.48
C ASP A 114 -26.50 15.11 1.51
N ARG A 115 -25.32 15.46 2.05
CA ARG A 115 -25.20 16.44 3.15
C ARG A 115 -25.13 17.89 2.70
N CYS A 116 -24.60 18.16 1.51
CA CYS A 116 -24.41 19.51 0.99
C CYS A 116 -24.74 19.55 -0.51
N LYS A 117 -26.04 19.56 -0.83
CA LYS A 117 -26.53 19.62 -2.20
C LYS A 117 -25.95 20.83 -2.95
N GLY A 118 -25.58 20.60 -4.21
CA GLY A 118 -24.95 21.63 -5.06
C GLY A 118 -23.42 21.70 -4.92
N SER A 119 -22.82 20.82 -4.12
CA SER A 119 -21.36 20.69 -4.02
C SER A 119 -20.75 20.15 -5.31
N THR A 120 -19.50 20.54 -5.58
CA THR A 120 -18.69 20.06 -6.70
C THR A 120 -17.48 19.28 -6.18
N LEU A 121 -17.25 18.09 -6.75
CA LEU A 121 -16.08 17.26 -6.45
C LEU A 121 -15.11 17.26 -7.63
N TYR A 122 -13.87 17.68 -7.41
CA TYR A 122 -12.80 17.69 -8.38
C TYR A 122 -11.83 16.54 -8.13
N GLY A 123 -11.70 15.61 -9.07
CA GLY A 123 -10.72 14.54 -9.01
C GLY A 123 -9.41 14.94 -9.70
N PHE A 124 -8.33 15.11 -8.93
CA PHE A 124 -7.01 15.44 -9.45
C PHE A 124 -6.33 14.21 -10.06
N LYS A 125 -5.91 14.34 -11.32
CA LYS A 125 -5.42 13.22 -12.12
C LYS A 125 -3.96 12.86 -11.81
N GLY A 126 -3.71 11.58 -11.61
CA GLY A 126 -2.35 11.03 -11.47
C GLY A 126 -1.69 11.37 -10.13
N GLY A 127 -2.46 11.42 -9.04
CA GLY A 127 -1.93 11.68 -7.71
C GLY A 127 -1.56 13.14 -7.45
N PRO A 128 -0.57 13.42 -6.57
CA PRO A 128 -0.23 14.78 -6.14
C PRO A 128 0.20 15.71 -7.28
N ALA A 129 0.76 15.19 -8.38
CA ALA A 129 1.02 15.98 -9.58
C ALA A 129 -0.24 16.64 -10.17
N GLY A 130 -1.42 16.05 -9.96
CA GLY A 130 -2.69 16.58 -10.44
C GLY A 130 -3.03 17.93 -9.82
N ILE A 131 -2.86 18.09 -8.50
CA ILE A 131 -3.09 19.37 -7.83
C ILE A 131 -2.01 20.38 -8.17
N MET A 132 -0.74 19.99 -8.25
CA MET A 132 0.34 20.92 -8.64
C MET A 132 0.15 21.47 -10.07
N LYS A 133 -0.28 20.62 -11.00
CA LYS A 133 -0.41 20.99 -12.42
C LYS A 133 -1.82 21.46 -12.80
N CYS A 134 -2.71 21.65 -11.82
CA CYS A 134 -4.14 21.97 -12.04
C CYS A 134 -4.81 21.01 -13.05
N LYS A 135 -4.46 19.71 -13.01
CA LYS A 135 -5.01 18.66 -13.88
C LYS A 135 -6.07 17.88 -13.13
N TYR A 136 -7.34 18.09 -13.50
CA TYR A 136 -8.47 17.46 -12.83
C TYR A 136 -9.59 17.07 -13.79
N VAL A 137 -10.57 16.33 -13.27
CA VAL A 137 -11.91 16.13 -13.83
C VAL A 137 -12.94 16.47 -12.78
N VAL A 138 -14.11 16.95 -13.21
CA VAL A 138 -15.27 17.07 -12.31
C VAL A 138 -15.89 15.69 -12.20
N LEU A 139 -16.01 15.18 -10.98
CA LEU A 139 -16.59 13.88 -10.71
C LEU A 139 -18.11 14.05 -10.56
N THR A 140 -18.86 13.63 -11.57
CA THR A 140 -20.33 13.61 -11.57
C THR A 140 -20.86 12.23 -11.17
N SER A 141 -22.17 12.14 -10.94
CA SER A 141 -22.82 10.86 -10.64
C SER A 141 -22.58 9.83 -11.76
N GLU A 142 -22.69 10.25 -13.01
CA GLU A 142 -22.48 9.41 -14.19
C GLU A 142 -21.01 8.99 -14.33
N TYR A 143 -20.07 9.88 -13.98
CA TYR A 143 -18.65 9.59 -13.99
C TYR A 143 -18.28 8.53 -12.96
N ILE A 144 -18.83 8.65 -11.74
CA ILE A 144 -18.50 7.78 -10.60
C ILE A 144 -19.23 6.45 -10.66
N TYR A 145 -20.45 6.41 -11.23
CA TYR A 145 -21.28 5.22 -11.27
C TYR A 145 -20.54 3.92 -11.65
N PRO A 146 -19.77 3.84 -12.77
CA PRO A 146 -19.04 2.62 -13.10
C PRO A 146 -17.98 2.23 -12.05
N TYR A 147 -17.45 3.17 -11.28
CA TYR A 147 -16.43 2.92 -10.26
C TYR A 147 -17.01 2.56 -8.89
N ARG A 148 -18.34 2.61 -8.73
CA ARG A 148 -18.98 2.28 -7.44
C ARG A 148 -18.70 0.86 -7.03
N ASN A 149 -18.22 0.72 -5.80
CA ASN A 149 -17.83 -0.53 -5.18
C ASN A 149 -16.84 -1.34 -6.01
N GLN A 150 -16.09 -0.75 -6.94
CA GLN A 150 -15.09 -1.48 -7.71
C GLN A 150 -13.69 -1.27 -7.11
N GLY A 151 -12.78 -2.21 -7.39
CA GLY A 151 -11.36 -2.04 -7.11
C GLY A 151 -10.65 -1.14 -8.14
N GLY A 152 -9.36 -0.91 -7.93
CA GLY A 152 -8.46 -0.22 -8.85
C GLY A 152 -8.34 1.28 -8.58
N PHE A 153 -7.47 1.99 -9.32
CA PHE A 153 -7.21 3.44 -9.19
C PHE A 153 -7.47 4.23 -10.48
N ASP A 154 -7.98 3.56 -11.49
CA ASP A 154 -8.16 4.05 -12.86
C ASP A 154 -9.25 5.12 -13.03
N MET A 155 -10.04 5.44 -11.99
CA MET A 155 -10.99 6.57 -12.03
C MET A 155 -10.28 7.90 -12.29
N ILE A 156 -9.20 8.20 -11.54
CA ILE A 156 -8.39 9.40 -11.76
C ILE A 156 -6.88 9.11 -11.80
N CYS A 157 -6.50 7.84 -11.82
CA CYS A 157 -5.14 7.34 -11.67
C CYS A 157 -4.51 7.74 -10.32
N SER A 158 -3.36 7.14 -10.01
CA SER A 158 -2.56 7.46 -8.83
C SER A 158 -1.17 7.94 -9.22
N GLY A 159 -0.48 8.57 -8.28
CA GLY A 159 0.90 9.00 -8.40
C GLY A 159 1.59 9.01 -7.04
N ARG A 160 2.92 9.03 -7.06
CA ARG A 160 3.81 9.06 -5.89
C ARG A 160 4.65 10.34 -5.84
N ASP A 161 4.19 11.40 -6.50
CA ASP A 161 4.92 12.68 -6.48
C ASP A 161 4.97 13.24 -5.06
N LYS A 162 6.16 13.70 -4.65
CA LYS A 162 6.34 14.45 -3.41
C LYS A 162 6.11 15.95 -3.62
N ILE A 163 5.65 16.60 -2.55
CA ILE A 163 5.51 18.05 -2.48
C ILE A 163 6.49 18.56 -1.42
N GLU A 164 7.66 19.00 -1.87
CA GLU A 164 8.80 19.36 -1.02
C GLU A 164 9.30 20.78 -1.31
N THR A 165 9.25 21.25 -2.57
CA THR A 165 9.82 22.56 -2.92
C THR A 165 8.83 23.72 -2.75
N PRO A 166 9.29 24.94 -2.45
CA PRO A 166 8.43 26.12 -2.38
C PRO A 166 7.57 26.34 -3.64
N GLU A 167 8.11 26.03 -4.82
CA GLU A 167 7.41 26.11 -6.11
C GLU A 167 6.26 25.11 -6.19
N GLN A 168 6.46 23.87 -5.72
CA GLN A 168 5.42 22.84 -5.68
C GLN A 168 4.28 23.22 -4.72
N PHE A 169 4.61 23.77 -3.54
CA PHE A 169 3.61 24.30 -2.62
C PHE A 169 2.82 25.46 -3.24
N LYS A 170 3.51 26.40 -3.90
CA LYS A 170 2.87 27.53 -4.58
C LYS A 170 1.93 27.07 -5.71
N GLN A 171 2.33 26.07 -6.48
CA GLN A 171 1.49 25.47 -7.53
C GLN A 171 0.19 24.86 -6.98
N ALA A 172 0.27 24.16 -5.84
CA ALA A 172 -0.89 23.61 -5.16
C ALA A 172 -1.81 24.72 -4.61
N GLU A 173 -1.24 25.76 -4.02
CA GLU A 173 -1.95 26.96 -3.56
C GLU A 173 -2.70 27.66 -4.70
N GLU A 174 -2.01 27.96 -5.82
CA GLU A 174 -2.59 28.60 -7.00
C GLU A 174 -3.79 27.80 -7.53
N THR A 175 -3.68 26.47 -7.54
CA THR A 175 -4.78 25.58 -7.94
C THR A 175 -5.95 25.65 -6.96
N ALA A 176 -5.69 25.60 -5.64
CA ALA A 176 -6.71 25.68 -4.62
C ALA A 176 -7.48 27.01 -4.66
N VAL A 177 -6.77 28.12 -4.87
CA VAL A 177 -7.36 29.46 -5.02
C VAL A 177 -8.14 29.57 -6.34
N LYS A 178 -7.56 29.12 -7.46
CA LYS A 178 -8.19 29.18 -8.79
C LYS A 178 -9.51 28.41 -8.84
N LEU A 179 -9.57 27.24 -8.19
CA LEU A 179 -10.79 26.43 -8.09
C LEU A 179 -11.67 26.82 -6.92
N ASP A 180 -11.22 27.76 -6.07
CA ASP A 180 -11.94 28.25 -4.90
C ASP A 180 -12.33 27.09 -3.96
N LEU A 181 -11.39 26.17 -3.72
CA LEU A 181 -11.62 24.95 -2.95
C LEU A 181 -11.87 25.25 -1.47
N ASP A 182 -12.95 24.69 -0.93
CA ASP A 182 -13.23 24.68 0.51
C ASP A 182 -12.44 23.56 1.20
N GLY A 183 -12.17 22.46 0.50
CA GLY A 183 -11.41 21.34 1.04
C GLY A 183 -10.65 20.52 0.00
N LEU A 184 -9.64 19.81 0.47
CA LEU A 184 -8.81 18.86 -0.28
C LEU A 184 -8.69 17.56 0.51
N VAL A 185 -9.17 16.45 -0.06
CA VAL A 185 -9.06 15.12 0.53
C VAL A 185 -7.91 14.38 -0.13
N VAL A 186 -6.92 13.95 0.67
CA VAL A 186 -5.76 13.20 0.21
C VAL A 186 -5.87 11.75 0.70
N ILE A 187 -5.97 10.82 -0.22
CA ILE A 187 -6.20 9.40 0.08
C ILE A 187 -4.94 8.61 -0.26
N GLY A 188 -4.24 8.11 0.76
CA GLY A 188 -2.90 7.56 0.55
C GLY A 188 -2.27 6.96 1.80
N GLY A 189 -1.04 6.48 1.64
CA GLY A 189 -0.23 5.93 2.74
C GLY A 189 0.36 7.03 3.62
N ASP A 190 1.36 6.65 4.40
CA ASP A 190 2.20 7.53 5.21
C ASP A 190 2.84 8.66 4.37
N ASP A 191 3.42 8.34 3.21
CA ASP A 191 4.01 9.32 2.28
C ASP A 191 2.99 10.40 1.84
N SER A 192 1.77 9.97 1.54
CA SER A 192 0.72 10.86 1.07
C SER A 192 0.11 11.69 2.20
N ASN A 193 -0.02 11.11 3.39
CA ASN A 193 -0.48 11.85 4.56
C ASN A 193 0.59 12.81 5.07
N THR A 194 1.87 12.55 4.81
CA THR A 194 2.97 13.50 4.98
C THR A 194 2.78 14.72 4.06
N ASN A 195 2.55 14.49 2.76
CA ASN A 195 2.21 15.58 1.82
C ASN A 195 0.95 16.34 2.27
N ALA A 196 -0.08 15.65 2.76
CA ALA A 196 -1.31 16.26 3.24
C ALA A 196 -1.06 17.18 4.45
N CYS A 197 -0.23 16.74 5.41
CA CYS A 197 0.15 17.52 6.57
C CYS A 197 0.95 18.79 6.17
N LEU A 198 1.93 18.64 5.28
CA LEU A 198 2.72 19.77 4.77
C LEU A 198 1.87 20.79 4.00
N LEU A 199 0.94 20.32 3.16
CA LEU A 199 -0.02 21.18 2.46
C LEU A 199 -0.95 21.90 3.45
N ALA A 200 -1.47 21.19 4.45
CA ALA A 200 -2.34 21.76 5.48
C ALA A 200 -1.65 22.91 6.24
N GLU A 201 -0.38 22.73 6.60
CA GLU A 201 0.43 23.73 7.30
C GLU A 201 0.70 24.94 6.39
N ASN A 202 1.05 24.69 5.12
CA ASN A 202 1.26 25.74 4.14
C ASN A 202 -0.02 26.57 3.89
N PHE A 203 -1.16 25.91 3.74
CA PHE A 203 -2.43 26.59 3.48
C PHE A 203 -2.88 27.40 4.69
N ARG A 204 -2.73 26.87 5.92
CA ARG A 204 -3.09 27.59 7.14
C ARG A 204 -2.17 28.78 7.43
N SER A 205 -0.86 28.63 7.27
CA SER A 205 0.09 29.74 7.47
C SER A 205 -0.16 30.92 6.52
N LYS A 206 -0.78 30.67 5.36
CA LYS A 206 -1.20 31.68 4.39
C LYS A 206 -2.67 32.10 4.49
N ASN A 207 -3.39 31.63 5.52
CA ASN A 207 -4.81 31.92 5.73
C ASN A 207 -5.72 31.54 4.54
N LEU A 208 -5.38 30.50 3.79
CA LEU A 208 -6.29 29.94 2.78
C LEU A 208 -7.52 29.35 3.46
N LYS A 209 -8.69 29.48 2.81
CA LYS A 209 -9.93 28.83 3.28
C LYS A 209 -9.88 27.30 3.17
N THR A 210 -9.09 26.78 2.23
CA THR A 210 -9.03 25.35 1.90
C THR A 210 -8.51 24.53 3.08
N ARG A 211 -9.31 23.57 3.53
CA ARG A 211 -8.91 22.59 4.55
C ARG A 211 -8.37 21.33 3.90
N VAL A 212 -7.27 20.77 4.40
CA VAL A 212 -6.71 19.51 3.88
C VAL A 212 -6.99 18.39 4.87
N ILE A 213 -7.54 17.28 4.37
CA ILE A 213 -7.93 16.10 5.15
C ILE A 213 -7.23 14.88 4.57
N GLY A 214 -6.52 14.14 5.42
CA GLY A 214 -5.88 12.87 5.07
C GLY A 214 -6.79 11.67 5.32
N CYS A 215 -6.75 10.67 4.45
CA CYS A 215 -7.44 9.39 4.63
C CYS A 215 -6.42 8.23 4.62
N PRO A 216 -6.43 7.36 5.66
CA PRO A 216 -5.39 6.36 5.86
C PRO A 216 -5.57 5.14 4.95
N LYS A 217 -4.78 5.09 3.88
CA LYS A 217 -4.83 4.03 2.88
C LYS A 217 -3.48 3.37 2.65
N THR A 218 -3.41 2.10 3.01
CA THR A 218 -2.29 1.24 2.67
C THR A 218 -2.74 -0.20 2.84
N ILE A 219 -2.28 -1.10 1.94
CA ILE A 219 -2.50 -2.53 2.14
C ILE A 219 -1.54 -3.09 3.20
N ASP A 220 -0.44 -2.39 3.50
CA ASP A 220 0.62 -2.87 4.39
C ASP A 220 0.19 -2.82 5.86
N GLY A 221 -0.89 -2.09 6.17
CA GLY A 221 -1.42 -2.00 7.53
C GLY A 221 -0.50 -1.28 8.51
N ASP A 222 0.42 -0.45 8.01
CA ASP A 222 1.46 0.25 8.77
C ASP A 222 1.07 1.69 9.17
N LEU A 223 0.06 2.28 8.52
CA LEU A 223 -0.49 3.58 8.92
C LEU A 223 -1.56 3.41 10.03
N LYS A 224 -1.09 3.30 11.29
CA LYS A 224 -1.94 3.05 12.46
C LYS A 224 -1.63 3.98 13.64
N CYS A 225 -2.68 4.30 14.40
CA CYS A 225 -2.59 4.92 15.72
C CYS A 225 -3.79 4.47 16.58
N LYS A 226 -3.94 5.02 17.79
CA LYS A 226 -5.07 4.67 18.66
C LYS A 226 -6.43 4.96 18.01
N GLU A 227 -6.53 6.04 17.24
CA GLU A 227 -7.74 6.47 16.54
C GLU A 227 -7.89 5.83 15.15
N VAL A 228 -6.79 5.33 14.57
CA VAL A 228 -6.74 4.65 13.27
C VAL A 228 -6.24 3.22 13.49
N PRO A 229 -7.13 2.29 13.87
CA PRO A 229 -6.73 0.92 14.22
C PRO A 229 -6.31 0.10 12.99
N THR A 230 -6.79 0.46 11.80
CA THR A 230 -6.37 -0.15 10.53
C THR A 230 -6.49 0.85 9.38
N SER A 231 -5.64 0.69 8.38
CA SER A 231 -5.79 1.33 7.08
C SER A 231 -6.77 0.55 6.21
N PHE A 232 -7.46 1.24 5.30
CA PHE A 232 -8.33 0.54 4.35
C PHE A 232 -7.51 -0.09 3.22
N GLY A 233 -7.94 -1.27 2.77
CA GLY A 233 -7.24 -2.12 1.80
C GLY A 233 -6.55 -3.34 2.44
N PHE A 234 -6.05 -3.21 3.68
CA PHE A 234 -5.36 -4.28 4.42
C PHE A 234 -6.21 -5.56 4.53
N ASP A 235 -7.45 -5.46 5.00
CA ASP A 235 -8.37 -6.60 5.19
C ASP A 235 -8.60 -7.39 3.89
N THR A 236 -8.95 -6.69 2.81
CA THR A 236 -9.22 -7.30 1.52
C THR A 236 -7.98 -7.97 0.94
N ALA A 237 -6.82 -7.32 1.03
CA ALA A 237 -5.56 -7.91 0.57
C ALA A 237 -5.23 -9.19 1.34
N CYS A 238 -5.31 -9.16 2.67
CA CYS A 238 -4.99 -10.31 3.52
C CYS A 238 -5.93 -11.50 3.28
N LYS A 239 -7.24 -11.28 3.13
CA LYS A 239 -8.19 -12.37 2.84
C LYS A 239 -7.88 -13.09 1.54
N ILE A 240 -7.49 -12.34 0.50
CA ILE A 240 -7.20 -12.90 -0.83
C ILE A 240 -5.84 -13.60 -0.83
N TYR A 241 -4.83 -13.01 -0.20
CA TYR A 241 -3.56 -13.70 0.02
C TYR A 241 -3.72 -14.97 0.83
N ALA A 242 -4.50 -14.96 1.90
CA ALA A 242 -4.77 -16.14 2.71
C ALA A 242 -5.49 -17.24 1.91
N GLU A 243 -6.46 -16.88 1.06
CA GLU A 243 -7.09 -17.82 0.13
C GLU A 243 -6.07 -18.47 -0.82
N MET A 244 -5.23 -17.65 -1.46
CA MET A 244 -4.19 -18.13 -2.39
C MET A 244 -3.15 -19.01 -1.69
N ILE A 245 -2.68 -18.61 -0.52
CA ILE A 245 -1.76 -19.39 0.32
C ILE A 245 -2.41 -20.71 0.73
N GLY A 246 -3.67 -20.68 1.17
CA GLY A 246 -4.44 -21.87 1.51
C GLY A 246 -4.50 -22.86 0.35
N ASN A 247 -4.78 -22.38 -0.87
CA ASN A 247 -4.77 -23.21 -2.07
C ASN A 247 -3.39 -23.82 -2.35
N VAL A 248 -2.31 -23.04 -2.21
CA VAL A 248 -0.92 -23.53 -2.33
C VAL A 248 -0.60 -24.59 -1.27
N MET A 249 -1.04 -24.42 -0.02
CA MET A 249 -0.84 -25.39 1.05
C MET A 249 -1.57 -26.72 0.77
N ILE A 250 -2.78 -26.66 0.21
CA ILE A 250 -3.52 -27.86 -0.20
C ILE A 250 -2.80 -28.58 -1.34
N ASP A 251 -2.26 -27.86 -2.33
CA ASP A 251 -1.48 -28.46 -3.42
C ASP A 251 -0.19 -29.12 -2.91
N ALA A 252 0.57 -28.43 -2.04
CA ALA A 252 1.77 -28.97 -1.42
C ALA A 252 1.48 -30.28 -0.66
N ARG A 253 0.38 -30.31 0.10
CA ARG A 253 -0.06 -31.51 0.84
C ARG A 253 -0.53 -32.63 -0.09
N SER A 254 -1.17 -32.29 -1.20
CA SER A 254 -1.71 -33.27 -2.16
C SER A 254 -0.61 -33.95 -2.97
N THR A 255 0.44 -33.20 -3.33
CA THR A 255 1.55 -33.73 -4.14
C THR A 255 2.71 -34.28 -3.32
N GLY A 256 2.90 -33.78 -2.10
CA GLY A 256 3.89 -34.28 -1.15
C GLY A 256 5.36 -34.01 -1.51
N LYS A 257 5.64 -33.12 -2.46
CA LYS A 257 6.98 -32.99 -3.09
C LYS A 257 7.57 -31.57 -3.22
N TYR A 258 6.82 -30.51 -2.91
CA TYR A 258 7.25 -29.13 -3.14
C TYR A 258 7.30 -28.31 -1.85
N TYR A 259 8.33 -27.48 -1.73
CA TYR A 259 8.40 -26.41 -0.74
C TYR A 259 8.10 -25.08 -1.43
N HIS A 260 6.98 -24.45 -1.09
CA HIS A 260 6.56 -23.19 -1.67
C HIS A 260 7.04 -22.02 -0.82
N PHE A 261 7.83 -21.13 -1.41
CA PHE A 261 8.30 -19.89 -0.81
C PHE A 261 7.41 -18.78 -1.35
N VAL A 262 6.52 -18.27 -0.50
CA VAL A 262 5.53 -17.26 -0.85
C VAL A 262 5.98 -15.92 -0.27
N ARG A 263 6.45 -15.04 -1.15
CA ARG A 263 6.72 -13.65 -0.81
C ARG A 263 5.44 -12.85 -0.85
N LEU A 264 5.23 -12.01 0.17
CA LEU A 264 4.05 -11.17 0.32
C LEU A 264 4.46 -9.70 0.31
N MET A 265 3.67 -8.85 -0.36
CA MET A 265 3.81 -7.40 -0.24
C MET A 265 3.74 -6.97 1.24
N GLY A 266 4.45 -5.90 1.57
CA GLY A 266 4.68 -5.48 2.95
C GLY A 266 6.10 -4.98 3.10
N ARG A 267 6.32 -3.71 2.73
CA ARG A 267 7.65 -3.09 2.66
C ARG A 267 8.27 -2.92 4.04
N ALA A 268 7.63 -2.09 4.88
CA ALA A 268 8.22 -1.61 6.12
C ALA A 268 7.79 -2.40 7.36
N ALA A 269 6.84 -3.34 7.21
CA ALA A 269 6.28 -4.12 8.30
C ALA A 269 5.80 -5.49 7.82
N SER A 270 5.80 -6.49 8.72
CA SER A 270 5.35 -7.85 8.42
C SER A 270 3.86 -8.08 8.69
N HIS A 271 3.04 -7.03 8.75
CA HIS A 271 1.61 -7.15 9.13
C HIS A 271 0.81 -8.08 8.21
N ILE A 272 0.96 -7.93 6.89
CA ILE A 272 0.31 -8.82 5.91
C ILE A 272 0.77 -10.26 6.14
N THR A 273 2.08 -10.47 6.26
CA THR A 273 2.67 -11.80 6.45
C THR A 273 2.18 -12.47 7.72
N LEU A 274 2.09 -11.72 8.82
CA LEU A 274 1.58 -12.21 10.09
C LEU A 274 0.09 -12.56 10.01
N GLU A 275 -0.73 -11.68 9.44
CA GLU A 275 -2.16 -11.91 9.27
C GLU A 275 -2.44 -13.16 8.42
N CYS A 276 -1.74 -13.29 7.29
CA CYS A 276 -1.84 -14.47 6.43
C CYS A 276 -1.40 -15.75 7.15
N ALA A 277 -0.34 -15.68 7.96
CA ALA A 277 0.14 -16.82 8.74
C ALA A 277 -0.88 -17.28 9.79
N LEU A 278 -1.53 -16.34 10.48
CA LEU A 278 -2.58 -16.64 11.46
C LEU A 278 -3.82 -17.27 10.81
N GLN A 279 -4.15 -16.89 9.57
CA GLN A 279 -5.29 -17.47 8.84
C GLN A 279 -4.98 -18.85 8.24
N THR A 280 -3.73 -19.13 7.87
CA THR A 280 -3.39 -20.30 7.04
C THR A 280 -2.51 -21.35 7.73
N HIS A 281 -1.82 -20.99 8.81
CA HIS A 281 -0.90 -21.88 9.55
C HIS A 281 0.20 -22.52 8.68
N PRO A 282 1.03 -21.73 7.97
CA PRO A 282 2.14 -22.23 7.16
C PRO A 282 3.21 -22.92 8.04
N ASN A 283 4.14 -23.65 7.41
CA ASN A 283 5.18 -24.37 8.16
C ASN A 283 6.26 -23.45 8.70
N VAL A 284 6.56 -22.36 7.98
CA VAL A 284 7.48 -21.31 8.39
C VAL A 284 6.87 -19.96 8.02
N THR A 285 6.97 -19.01 8.94
CA THR A 285 6.66 -17.60 8.70
C THR A 285 7.85 -16.79 9.18
N LEU A 286 8.43 -15.98 8.31
CA LEU A 286 9.47 -15.03 8.69
C LEU A 286 8.82 -13.71 9.09
N ILE A 287 9.30 -13.11 10.18
CA ILE A 287 8.86 -11.81 10.67
C ILE A 287 10.07 -10.89 10.69
N GLY A 288 10.08 -9.86 9.85
CA GLY A 288 11.20 -8.94 9.69
C GLY A 288 11.59 -8.26 11.01
N GLU A 289 10.61 -7.82 11.78
CA GLU A 289 10.82 -7.17 13.08
C GLU A 289 11.52 -8.11 14.08
N GLU A 290 11.22 -9.41 14.05
CA GLU A 290 11.89 -10.41 14.88
C GLU A 290 13.33 -10.66 14.41
N VAL A 291 13.54 -10.74 13.09
CA VAL A 291 14.87 -10.88 12.45
C VAL A 291 15.77 -9.72 12.87
N ALA A 292 15.26 -8.49 12.79
CA ALA A 292 15.98 -7.29 13.20
C ALA A 292 16.28 -7.28 14.70
N ALA A 293 15.27 -7.56 15.55
CA ALA A 293 15.42 -7.57 17.01
C ALA A 293 16.46 -8.60 17.48
N LYS A 294 16.52 -9.76 16.83
CA LYS A 294 17.49 -10.83 17.12
C LYS A 294 18.83 -10.65 16.40
N LYS A 295 18.97 -9.61 15.56
CA LYS A 295 20.16 -9.35 14.71
C LYS A 295 20.56 -10.58 13.90
N GLN A 296 19.57 -11.27 13.34
CA GLN A 296 19.84 -12.47 12.54
C GLN A 296 20.55 -12.09 11.24
N THR A 297 21.53 -12.91 10.86
CA THR A 297 22.18 -12.84 9.55
C THR A 297 21.35 -13.57 8.50
N LEU A 298 21.64 -13.34 7.22
CA LEU A 298 21.01 -14.07 6.13
C LEU A 298 21.29 -15.58 6.25
N LYS A 299 22.48 -15.94 6.75
CA LYS A 299 22.80 -17.34 7.07
C LYS A 299 21.89 -17.88 8.18
N ASN A 300 21.65 -17.13 9.26
CA ASN A 300 20.78 -17.60 10.34
C ASN A 300 19.34 -17.86 9.85
N VAL A 301 18.81 -17.00 8.98
CA VAL A 301 17.48 -17.20 8.38
C VAL A 301 17.46 -18.47 7.52
N THR A 302 18.46 -18.67 6.66
CA THR A 302 18.58 -19.87 5.83
C THR A 302 18.75 -21.15 6.66
N ASP A 303 19.60 -21.13 7.68
CA ASP A 303 19.82 -22.25 8.58
C ASP A 303 18.52 -22.65 9.29
N TYR A 304 17.73 -21.68 9.75
CA TYR A 304 16.44 -21.91 10.38
C TYR A 304 15.46 -22.61 9.43
N ILE A 305 15.36 -22.16 8.18
CA ILE A 305 14.49 -22.81 7.18
C ILE A 305 14.98 -24.24 6.91
N ALA A 306 16.29 -24.43 6.71
CA ALA A 306 16.89 -25.74 6.47
C ALA A 306 16.69 -26.70 7.65
N ASP A 307 16.78 -26.22 8.90
CA ASP A 307 16.52 -27.00 10.11
C ASP A 307 15.09 -27.53 10.14
N VAL A 308 14.11 -26.67 9.81
CA VAL A 308 12.70 -27.08 9.73
C VAL A 308 12.49 -28.11 8.63
N ILE A 309 13.10 -27.92 7.45
CA ILE A 309 13.01 -28.88 6.34
C ILE A 309 13.61 -30.24 6.71
N CYS A 310 14.78 -30.27 7.36
CA CYS A 310 15.39 -31.51 7.83
C CYS A 310 14.48 -32.25 8.82
N LYS A 311 13.97 -31.57 9.85
CA LYS A 311 13.06 -32.16 10.84
C LYS A 311 11.77 -32.69 10.20
N ARG A 312 11.22 -31.97 9.23
CA ARG A 312 10.04 -32.42 8.49
C ARG A 312 10.33 -33.65 7.64
N ALA A 313 11.50 -33.71 6.99
CA ALA A 313 11.92 -34.86 6.20
C ALA A 313 12.10 -36.12 7.05
N GLU A 314 12.58 -36.00 8.30
CA GLU A 314 12.64 -37.11 9.27
C GLU A 314 11.25 -37.71 9.57
N LEU A 315 10.20 -36.87 9.53
CA LEU A 315 8.80 -37.27 9.68
C LEU A 315 8.16 -37.73 8.36
N GLY A 316 8.92 -37.80 7.27
CA GLY A 316 8.42 -38.18 5.94
C GLY A 316 7.77 -37.04 5.15
N PHE A 317 7.79 -35.80 5.66
CA PHE A 317 7.22 -34.63 4.98
C PHE A 317 8.26 -33.88 4.14
N ASN A 318 8.29 -34.14 2.84
CA ASN A 318 9.18 -33.49 1.87
C ASN A 318 8.48 -32.33 1.11
N TYR A 319 7.56 -31.66 1.79
CA TYR A 319 6.80 -30.52 1.26
C TYR A 319 6.53 -29.50 2.37
N GLY A 320 6.16 -28.28 1.99
CA GLY A 320 5.73 -27.27 2.94
C GLY A 320 5.54 -25.90 2.32
N VAL A 321 5.13 -24.94 3.15
CA VAL A 321 4.94 -23.54 2.76
C VAL A 321 5.69 -22.63 3.72
N ILE A 322 6.45 -21.69 3.15
CA ILE A 322 7.24 -20.67 3.85
C ILE A 322 6.69 -19.31 3.41
N LEU A 323 6.25 -18.48 4.37
CA LEU A 323 5.84 -17.11 4.12
C LEU A 323 6.98 -16.13 4.41
N ILE A 324 7.18 -15.19 3.49
CA ILE A 324 8.30 -14.24 3.50
C ILE A 324 7.74 -12.82 3.29
N PRO A 325 8.01 -11.86 4.19
CA PRO A 325 7.69 -10.45 3.92
C PRO A 325 8.65 -9.94 2.84
N GLU A 326 8.17 -9.18 1.85
CA GLU A 326 9.05 -8.66 0.79
C GLU A 326 10.17 -7.77 1.33
N GLY A 327 9.90 -7.04 2.41
CA GLY A 327 10.86 -6.20 3.09
C GLY A 327 11.90 -6.94 3.92
N LEU A 328 11.90 -8.28 3.98
CA LEU A 328 12.77 -9.06 4.88
C LEU A 328 14.24 -8.62 4.83
N ILE A 329 14.76 -8.31 3.64
CA ILE A 329 16.13 -7.86 3.43
C ILE A 329 16.45 -6.54 4.15
N ASP A 330 15.48 -5.64 4.25
CA ASP A 330 15.59 -4.36 4.96
C ASP A 330 15.57 -4.56 6.48
N PHE A 331 15.29 -5.77 6.98
CA PHE A 331 15.35 -6.10 8.41
C PHE A 331 16.62 -6.84 8.83
N ILE A 332 17.44 -7.29 7.87
CA ILE A 332 18.68 -8.01 8.16
C ILE A 332 19.82 -6.98 8.30
N PRO A 333 20.44 -6.80 9.50
CA PRO A 333 21.36 -5.69 9.74
C PRO A 333 22.57 -5.63 8.80
N GLU A 334 23.15 -6.79 8.45
CA GLU A 334 24.28 -6.85 7.50
C GLU A 334 23.88 -6.44 6.08
N VAL A 335 22.62 -6.69 5.69
CA VAL A 335 22.07 -6.28 4.40
C VAL A 335 21.71 -4.79 4.42
N GLN A 336 21.18 -4.26 5.53
CA GLN A 336 20.97 -2.82 5.70
C GLN A 336 22.27 -2.03 5.54
N GLN A 337 23.35 -2.49 6.18
CA GLN A 337 24.67 -1.87 6.07
C GLN A 337 25.15 -1.88 4.61
N LEU A 338 25.02 -3.01 3.92
CA LEU A 338 25.34 -3.12 2.49
C LEU A 338 24.51 -2.15 1.66
N ILE A 339 23.19 -2.09 1.86
CA ILE A 339 22.28 -1.19 1.14
C ILE A 339 22.66 0.28 1.36
N ALA A 340 23.00 0.66 2.60
CA ALA A 340 23.43 2.02 2.92
C ALA A 340 24.72 2.40 2.20
N GLU A 341 25.72 1.51 2.19
CA GLU A 341 26.96 1.71 1.42
C GLU A 341 26.69 1.82 -0.08
N LEU A 342 25.81 0.97 -0.62
CA LEU A 342 25.40 1.02 -2.03
C LEU A 342 24.66 2.32 -2.36
N ASN A 343 23.81 2.84 -1.46
CA ASN A 343 23.10 4.11 -1.66
C ASN A 343 24.06 5.28 -1.83
N GLU A 344 25.07 5.37 -0.96
CA GLU A 344 26.09 6.43 -1.03
C GLU A 344 26.88 6.38 -2.34
N ILE A 345 27.25 5.17 -2.77
CA ILE A 345 27.96 4.95 -4.04
C ILE A 345 27.07 5.33 -5.22
N LEU A 346 25.81 4.88 -5.26
CA LEU A 346 24.88 5.17 -6.35
C LEU A 346 24.51 6.65 -6.46
N ALA A 347 24.52 7.38 -5.34
CA ALA A 347 24.19 8.80 -5.30
C ALA A 347 25.34 9.70 -5.77
N HIS A 348 26.60 9.30 -5.56
CA HIS A 348 27.76 10.19 -5.71
C HIS A 348 28.80 9.72 -6.72
N ASP A 349 28.77 8.46 -7.14
CA ASP A 349 29.81 7.85 -7.96
C ASP A 349 29.28 7.26 -9.27
N ILE A 350 30.19 7.10 -10.24
CA ILE A 350 29.91 6.33 -11.46
C ILE A 350 30.18 4.86 -11.14
N VAL A 351 29.14 4.02 -11.22
CA VAL A 351 29.28 2.57 -11.15
C VAL A 351 29.95 2.10 -12.44
N ASP A 352 31.23 1.76 -12.34
CA ASP A 352 32.02 1.30 -13.49
C ASP A 352 31.83 -0.21 -13.74
N GLU A 353 31.82 -0.60 -15.03
CA GLU A 353 31.74 -2.01 -15.44
C GLU A 353 32.92 -2.85 -14.96
N ALA A 354 34.07 -2.22 -14.67
CA ALA A 354 35.27 -2.90 -14.16
C ALA A 354 35.18 -3.23 -12.66
N GLY A 355 34.11 -2.82 -11.97
CA GLY A 355 33.86 -3.15 -10.56
C GLY A 355 34.78 -2.45 -9.56
N VAL A 356 35.42 -1.34 -9.93
CA VAL A 356 36.32 -0.59 -9.03
C VAL A 356 35.54 -0.05 -7.82
N TRP A 357 34.28 0.32 -8.01
CA TRP A 357 33.38 0.74 -6.94
C TRP A 357 33.27 -0.29 -5.79
N LYS A 358 33.42 -1.61 -6.06
CA LYS A 358 33.39 -2.65 -5.01
C LYS A 358 34.44 -2.45 -3.93
N LYS A 359 35.57 -1.80 -4.25
CA LYS A 359 36.64 -1.50 -3.28
C LYS A 359 36.23 -0.47 -2.22
N LYS A 360 35.12 0.25 -2.44
CA LYS A 360 34.56 1.21 -1.49
C LYS A 360 33.67 0.55 -0.44
N LEU A 361 33.24 -0.67 -0.68
CA LEU A 361 32.50 -1.46 0.32
C LEU A 361 33.43 -1.86 1.46
N THR A 362 32.88 -1.95 2.66
CA THR A 362 33.59 -2.57 3.77
C THR A 362 33.87 -4.05 3.46
N PRO A 363 34.92 -4.67 4.04
CA PRO A 363 35.22 -6.08 3.76
C PRO A 363 34.05 -7.03 4.05
N GLN A 364 33.26 -6.72 5.07
CA GLN A 364 32.06 -7.48 5.42
C GLN A 364 30.95 -7.30 4.38
N SER A 365 30.66 -6.06 3.97
CA SER A 365 29.66 -5.77 2.92
C SER A 365 30.08 -6.37 1.58
N LEU A 366 31.36 -6.33 1.21
CA LEU A 366 31.89 -6.96 0.01
C LEU A 366 31.72 -8.48 0.04
N GLN A 367 32.06 -9.12 1.17
CA GLN A 367 31.89 -10.56 1.35
C GLN A 367 30.40 -10.96 1.23
N LEU A 368 29.50 -10.18 1.84
CA LEU A 368 28.06 -10.41 1.71
C LEU A 368 27.61 -10.22 0.27
N PHE A 369 28.02 -9.14 -0.38
CA PHE A 369 27.66 -8.83 -1.77
C PHE A 369 28.09 -9.96 -2.71
N ASP A 370 29.34 -10.42 -2.62
CA ASP A 370 29.86 -11.51 -3.46
C ASP A 370 29.23 -12.87 -3.12
N PHE A 371 28.69 -13.04 -1.91
CA PHE A 371 27.93 -14.22 -1.51
C PHE A 371 26.50 -14.26 -2.07
N LEU A 372 25.90 -13.10 -2.35
CA LEU A 372 24.56 -13.02 -2.94
C LEU A 372 24.54 -13.56 -4.38
N PRO A 373 23.43 -14.16 -4.84
CA PRO A 373 23.29 -14.55 -6.24
C PRO A 373 23.43 -13.34 -7.18
N PRO A 374 24.02 -13.50 -8.40
CA PRO A 374 24.24 -12.39 -9.32
C PRO A 374 22.98 -11.58 -9.65
N ALA A 375 21.83 -12.23 -9.83
CA ALA A 375 20.57 -11.55 -10.07
C ALA A 375 20.17 -10.63 -8.90
N ILE A 376 20.47 -11.00 -7.66
CA ILE A 376 20.19 -10.17 -6.47
C ILE A 376 21.17 -9.01 -6.37
N GLN A 377 22.44 -9.24 -6.71
CA GLN A 377 23.44 -8.17 -6.81
C GLN A 377 22.96 -7.07 -7.77
N ASP A 378 22.50 -7.44 -8.97
CA ASP A 378 21.96 -6.51 -9.96
C ASP A 378 20.70 -5.78 -9.45
N GLN A 379 19.81 -6.51 -8.77
CA GLN A 379 18.57 -5.93 -8.22
C GLN A 379 18.83 -4.91 -7.09
N LEU A 380 19.86 -5.11 -6.27
CA LEU A 380 20.27 -4.14 -5.24
C LEU A 380 20.87 -2.85 -5.82
N MET A 381 21.39 -2.92 -7.05
CA MET A 381 21.98 -1.79 -7.78
C MET A 381 20.96 -0.97 -8.58
N LEU A 382 19.68 -1.36 -8.57
CA LEU A 382 18.62 -0.60 -9.26
C LEU A 382 18.43 0.81 -8.69
N GLU A 383 17.97 1.73 -9.52
CA GLU A 383 17.61 3.09 -9.08
C GLU A 383 16.62 3.07 -7.91
N ARG A 384 16.76 4.03 -6.99
CA ARG A 384 15.84 4.20 -5.87
C ARG A 384 14.53 4.84 -6.34
N ASP A 385 13.44 4.59 -5.61
CA ASP A 385 12.18 5.26 -5.91
C ASP A 385 12.24 6.77 -5.55
N PRO A 386 11.24 7.59 -5.91
CA PRO A 386 11.24 9.04 -5.61
C PRO A 386 11.33 9.39 -4.11
N HIS A 387 11.13 8.42 -3.22
CA HIS A 387 11.26 8.56 -1.77
C HIS A 387 12.65 8.14 -1.25
N GLY A 388 13.61 7.83 -2.13
CA GLY A 388 14.98 7.45 -1.76
C GLY A 388 15.12 5.98 -1.37
N ASN A 389 14.12 5.20 -1.74
CA ASN A 389 13.74 3.98 -1.08
C ASN A 389 14.07 2.79 -2.00
N VAL A 390 14.65 1.70 -1.47
CA VAL A 390 14.99 0.49 -2.27
C VAL A 390 13.73 -0.12 -2.86
N GLN A 391 13.78 -0.59 -4.11
CA GLN A 391 12.64 -1.22 -4.76
C GLN A 391 12.50 -2.70 -4.34
N VAL A 392 12.23 -2.96 -3.05
CA VAL A 392 12.19 -4.33 -2.46
C VAL A 392 11.23 -5.27 -3.19
N ALA A 393 10.13 -4.76 -3.76
CA ALA A 393 9.21 -5.56 -4.57
C ALA A 393 9.87 -6.20 -5.80
N LYS A 394 10.95 -5.60 -6.33
CA LYS A 394 11.75 -6.11 -7.45
C LYS A 394 12.86 -7.07 -7.00
N ILE A 395 13.15 -7.14 -5.70
CA ILE A 395 14.17 -8.03 -5.17
C ILE A 395 13.52 -9.39 -4.92
N GLU A 396 14.02 -10.41 -5.62
CA GLU A 396 13.45 -11.76 -5.60
C GLU A 396 13.95 -12.56 -4.37
N THR A 397 13.65 -12.03 -3.18
CA THR A 397 14.10 -12.58 -1.88
C THR A 397 13.73 -14.05 -1.71
N GLU A 398 12.57 -14.48 -2.22
CA GLU A 398 12.13 -15.87 -2.20
C GLU A 398 13.04 -16.79 -3.03
N LYS A 399 13.49 -16.34 -4.20
CA LYS A 399 14.39 -17.12 -5.06
C LYS A 399 15.79 -17.18 -4.47
N MET A 400 16.25 -16.07 -3.90
CA MET A 400 17.49 -16.01 -3.14
C MET A 400 17.48 -17.05 -2.01
N LEU A 401 16.42 -17.05 -1.17
CA LEU A 401 16.30 -18.00 -0.07
C LEU A 401 16.19 -19.45 -0.55
N ILE A 402 15.47 -19.72 -1.66
CA ILE A 402 15.45 -21.07 -2.26
C ILE A 402 16.86 -21.54 -2.60
N GLN A 403 17.66 -20.73 -3.30
CA GLN A 403 19.02 -21.12 -3.71
C GLN A 403 19.95 -21.31 -2.51
N MET A 404 19.84 -20.45 -1.50
CA MET A 404 20.64 -20.56 -0.27
C MET A 404 20.27 -21.82 0.53
N VAL A 405 18.98 -22.11 0.68
CA VAL A 405 18.50 -23.32 1.36
C VAL A 405 18.88 -24.57 0.59
N GLU A 406 18.81 -24.56 -0.74
CA GLU A 406 19.24 -25.68 -1.58
C GLU A 406 20.73 -25.99 -1.39
N THR A 407 21.58 -24.94 -1.40
CA THR A 407 23.03 -25.06 -1.16
C THR A 407 23.32 -25.62 0.23
N GLU A 408 22.66 -25.10 1.26
CA GLU A 408 22.82 -25.55 2.64
C GLU A 408 22.35 -27.01 2.82
N LEU A 409 21.22 -27.39 2.23
CA LEU A 409 20.71 -28.77 2.29
C LEU A 409 21.62 -29.76 1.56
N GLU A 410 22.29 -29.36 0.48
CA GLU A 410 23.27 -30.21 -0.20
C GLU A 410 24.51 -30.45 0.66
N VAL A 411 25.01 -29.42 1.36
CA VAL A 411 26.07 -29.58 2.37
C VAL A 411 25.65 -30.56 3.47
N ARG A 412 24.42 -30.40 4.00
CA ARG A 412 23.86 -31.30 5.02
C ARG A 412 23.66 -32.73 4.51
N LYS A 413 23.36 -32.89 3.22
CA LYS A 413 23.22 -34.19 2.56
C LYS A 413 24.56 -34.91 2.43
N GLN A 414 25.62 -34.20 2.06
CA GLN A 414 26.99 -34.72 2.05
C GLN A 414 27.45 -35.14 3.46
N GLY A 415 27.03 -34.39 4.49
CA GLY A 415 27.22 -34.73 5.90
C GLY A 415 26.25 -35.78 6.46
N ALA A 416 25.39 -36.40 5.64
CA ALA A 416 24.35 -37.36 6.03
C ALA A 416 23.28 -36.87 7.04
N ALA A 417 23.24 -35.57 7.34
CA ALA A 417 22.26 -34.91 8.20
C ALA A 417 20.94 -34.60 7.48
N TYR A 418 20.90 -34.69 6.15
CA TYR A 418 19.68 -34.56 5.35
C TYR A 418 19.53 -35.72 4.36
N LYS A 419 18.38 -36.37 4.36
CA LYS A 419 18.07 -37.53 3.49
C LYS A 419 16.83 -37.31 2.60
N GLY A 420 16.21 -36.14 2.71
CA GLY A 420 14.99 -35.79 1.99
C GLY A 420 15.25 -35.35 0.55
N GLN A 421 14.17 -34.94 -0.13
CA GLN A 421 14.23 -34.25 -1.40
C GLN A 421 13.73 -32.83 -1.22
N PHE A 422 14.47 -31.86 -1.75
CA PHE A 422 14.07 -30.46 -1.76
C PHE A 422 13.76 -30.02 -3.19
N LYS A 423 12.61 -29.38 -3.38
CA LYS A 423 12.19 -28.74 -4.63
C LYS A 423 11.48 -27.44 -4.29
N GLY A 424 12.21 -26.34 -4.33
CA GLY A 424 11.67 -25.00 -4.10
C GLY A 424 10.75 -24.55 -5.23
N GLN A 425 9.67 -23.86 -4.90
CA GLN A 425 8.78 -23.15 -5.83
C GLN A 425 8.60 -21.72 -5.32
N SER A 426 8.79 -20.73 -6.18
CA SER A 426 8.65 -19.31 -5.81
C SER A 426 7.27 -18.78 -6.18
N HIS A 427 6.69 -17.98 -5.29
CA HIS A 427 5.45 -17.25 -5.50
C HIS A 427 5.66 -15.82 -4.98
N PHE A 428 5.15 -14.82 -5.68
CA PHE A 428 5.08 -13.46 -5.17
C PHE A 428 3.64 -12.99 -5.28
N PHE A 429 3.00 -12.77 -4.12
CA PHE A 429 1.65 -12.23 -4.05
C PHE A 429 1.68 -10.76 -3.66
N GLY A 430 1.09 -9.93 -4.50
CA GLY A 430 1.23 -8.48 -4.43
C GLY A 430 0.22 -7.75 -5.31
N TRP A 431 0.66 -7.44 -6.53
CA TRP A 431 -0.05 -6.58 -7.48
C TRP A 431 -1.47 -7.03 -7.80
N GLU A 432 -1.72 -8.34 -7.77
CA GLU A 432 -3.03 -8.91 -8.02
C GLU A 432 -4.07 -8.46 -6.98
N THR A 433 -3.68 -8.05 -5.76
CA THR A 433 -4.60 -7.52 -4.75
C THR A 433 -4.60 -5.99 -4.64
N TRP A 434 -3.57 -5.33 -5.16
CA TRP A 434 -3.42 -3.87 -5.06
C TRP A 434 -4.57 -3.10 -5.73
N LEU A 435 -5.21 -3.72 -6.73
CA LEU A 435 -6.34 -3.16 -7.48
C LEU A 435 -7.68 -3.86 -7.16
N LEU A 436 -7.75 -4.69 -6.12
CA LEU A 436 -8.98 -5.45 -5.86
C LEU A 436 -10.03 -4.62 -5.13
N GLN A 437 -11.27 -5.05 -5.36
CA GLN A 437 -12.47 -4.49 -4.79
C GLN A 437 -12.48 -4.71 -3.27
N LEU A 438 -12.69 -3.63 -2.51
CA LEU A 438 -12.93 -3.72 -1.07
C LEU A 438 -14.13 -4.65 -0.84
N GLN A 439 -13.90 -5.79 -0.16
CA GLN A 439 -14.87 -6.90 -0.12
C GLN A 439 -16.26 -6.51 0.41
N ASN A 440 -16.37 -5.40 1.15
CA ASN A 440 -17.63 -4.83 1.63
C ASN A 440 -17.70 -3.30 1.59
N GLY A 441 -16.83 -2.61 0.84
CA GLY A 441 -16.73 -1.13 0.87
C GLY A 441 -16.67 -0.54 2.29
N LEU A 442 -15.94 -1.21 3.18
CA LEU A 442 -15.99 -0.92 4.62
C LEU A 442 -14.96 0.11 5.04
N LEU A 443 -15.51 1.22 5.52
CA LEU A 443 -15.03 1.95 6.69
C LEU A 443 -15.48 1.29 8.01
N VAL A 444 -16.09 0.09 8.02
CA VAL A 444 -16.64 -0.54 9.24
C VAL A 444 -16.66 -2.08 9.22
N GLU A 445 -15.62 -2.74 9.69
CA GLU A 445 -15.75 -4.00 10.44
C GLU A 445 -14.66 -4.00 11.51
N GLN A 446 -14.94 -3.33 12.64
CA GLN A 446 -14.23 -3.60 13.88
C GLN A 446 -15.30 -3.66 14.98
N HIS A 447 -15.38 -4.85 15.59
CA HIS A 447 -16.24 -5.17 16.72
C HIS A 447 -15.76 -4.51 18.01
#